data_AF-A0A2A6P3J6-F1
#
_entry.id   AF-A0A2A6P3J6-F1
#
_cell.length_a   1.000
_cell.length_b   1.000
_cell.length_c   1.000
_cell.angle_alpha   90.00
_cell.angle_beta   90.00
_cell.angle_gamma   90.00
#
_symmetry.space_group_name_H-M   'P 1'
#
loop_
_entity.id
_entity.type
_entity.pdbx_description
1 polymer ?
#
loop_
_entity_poly.entity_id
_entity_poly.type
_entity_poly.pdbx_seq_one_letter_code
_entity_poly.pdbx_strand_id
1 'polypeptide(L)'
;MSDAALILPGFFGKLPATGDFVTRGLPASFVGAWDRWISRHLVHRFSQGSMQEKPILRFLLGHEAFGPMTGVVIASADRAGRQFPLTIAAAPLIATIDIATAAAEWFDTLEAAGTSAREGQLDGECLAARLISLPFPAVAGTGDLVRRMVFWVRRSEPIEVNPDVPELTLRQLLCASLGSG
;
A
#
# COMPACT_ATOMS: atom_id res chain seq x y z
N MET A 1 30.47 12.28 0.23
CA MET A 1 29.42 11.38 0.75
C MET A 1 28.22 11.60 -0.15
N SER A 2 27.89 10.65 -1.03
CA SER A 2 26.71 10.80 -1.87
C SER A 2 25.50 10.93 -0.96
N ASP A 3 24.78 12.03 -1.10
CA ASP A 3 23.46 12.22 -0.50
C ASP A 3 22.58 11.15 -1.14
N ALA A 4 22.40 10.02 -0.46
CA ALA A 4 21.49 8.99 -0.93
C ALA A 4 20.12 9.66 -0.95
N ALA A 5 19.56 9.87 -2.15
CA ALA A 5 18.29 10.55 -2.31
C ALA A 5 17.26 9.89 -1.39
N LEU A 6 16.74 10.65 -0.44
CA LEU A 6 15.72 10.17 0.49
C LEU A 6 14.50 9.75 -0.31
N ILE A 7 14.14 8.47 -0.20
CA ILE A 7 12.95 7.92 -0.83
C ILE A 7 11.77 8.18 0.11
N LEU A 8 10.96 9.18 -0.21
CA LEU A 8 9.79 9.55 0.58
C LEU A 8 8.53 8.83 0.07
N PRO A 9 7.67 8.33 0.96
CA PRO A 9 6.39 7.79 0.55
C PRO A 9 5.42 8.90 0.09
N GLY A 10 4.62 8.56 -0.92
CA GLY A 10 3.44 9.31 -1.33
C GLY A 10 2.16 8.51 -1.07
N PHE A 11 1.02 9.07 -1.48
CA PHE A 11 -0.26 8.39 -1.37
C PHE A 11 -1.20 8.67 -2.53
N PHE A 12 -2.14 7.74 -2.75
CA PHE A 12 -3.22 7.84 -3.71
C PHE A 12 -4.47 7.14 -3.17
N GLY A 13 -5.65 7.73 -3.36
CA GLY A 13 -6.93 7.07 -3.03
C GLY A 13 -7.93 8.05 -2.45
N LYS A 14 -8.75 7.60 -1.50
CA LYS A 14 -9.75 8.44 -0.82
C LYS A 14 -9.48 8.58 0.66
N LEU A 15 -9.85 9.74 1.18
CA LEU A 15 -9.78 10.09 2.60
C LEU A 15 -11.13 10.66 3.06
N PRO A 16 -11.60 10.36 4.29
CA PRO A 16 -12.86 10.90 4.82
C PRO A 16 -12.90 12.43 4.85
N ALA A 17 -11.74 13.07 5.01
CA ALA A 17 -11.61 14.53 5.03
C ALA A 17 -11.79 15.19 3.65
N THR A 18 -11.72 14.43 2.55
CA THR A 18 -11.77 14.96 1.17
C THR A 18 -13.04 14.49 0.46
N GLY A 19 -13.56 15.31 -0.46
CA GLY A 19 -14.71 14.98 -1.30
C GLY A 19 -14.40 14.18 -2.56
N ASP A 20 -13.12 13.99 -2.92
CA ASP A 20 -12.69 13.31 -4.14
C ASP A 20 -11.35 12.58 -3.90
N PHE A 21 -10.79 11.96 -4.95
CA PHE A 21 -9.48 11.34 -4.94
C PHE A 21 -8.37 12.34 -4.58
N VAL A 22 -7.38 11.83 -3.85
CA VAL A 22 -6.16 12.55 -3.49
C VAL A 22 -4.95 11.82 -4.06
N THR A 23 -3.96 12.57 -4.54
CA THR A 23 -2.64 12.07 -4.97
C THR A 23 -1.57 13.04 -4.51
N ARG A 24 -0.49 12.52 -3.90
CA ARG A 24 0.69 13.31 -3.57
C ARG A 24 1.94 12.42 -3.53
N GLY A 25 3.04 12.92 -4.10
CA GLY A 25 4.35 12.25 -4.00
C GLY A 25 4.51 10.93 -4.77
N LEU A 26 3.53 10.55 -5.61
CA LEU A 26 3.60 9.33 -6.43
C LEU A 26 3.73 9.65 -7.93
N PRO A 27 4.50 8.88 -8.71
CA PRO A 27 4.58 9.05 -10.16
C PRO A 27 3.22 8.82 -10.84
N ALA A 28 2.86 9.69 -11.78
CA ALA A 28 1.58 9.58 -12.51
C ALA A 28 1.44 8.27 -13.31
N SER A 29 2.55 7.73 -13.83
CA SER A 29 2.59 6.44 -14.53
C SER A 29 2.17 5.28 -13.61
N PHE A 30 2.66 5.28 -12.37
CA PHE A 30 2.27 4.32 -11.36
C PHE A 30 0.79 4.48 -10.99
N VAL A 31 0.36 5.71 -10.64
CA VAL A 31 -1.02 5.99 -10.20
C VAL A 31 -2.04 5.52 -11.24
N GLY A 32 -1.84 5.83 -12.52
CA GLY A 32 -2.78 5.45 -13.57
C GLY A 32 -2.90 3.93 -13.78
N ALA A 33 -1.80 3.17 -13.68
CA ALA A 33 -1.84 1.71 -13.79
C ALA A 33 -2.42 1.07 -12.52
N TRP A 34 -2.02 1.59 -11.36
CA TRP A 34 -2.44 1.10 -10.04
C TRP A 34 -3.92 1.34 -9.78
N ASP A 35 -4.45 2.51 -10.14
CA ASP A 35 -5.89 2.83 -10.04
C ASP A 35 -6.75 1.81 -10.78
N ARG A 36 -6.39 1.50 -12.04
CA ARG A 36 -7.12 0.50 -12.84
C ARG A 36 -7.11 -0.87 -12.18
N TRP A 37 -5.97 -1.28 -11.62
CA TRP A 37 -5.84 -2.58 -10.97
C TRP A 37 -6.62 -2.64 -9.65
N ILE A 38 -6.49 -1.63 -8.78
CA ILE A 38 -7.24 -1.53 -7.52
C ILE A 38 -8.75 -1.47 -7.78
N SER A 39 -9.18 -0.67 -8.74
CA SER A 39 -10.59 -0.53 -9.13
C SER A 39 -11.20 -1.88 -9.51
N ARG A 40 -10.44 -2.69 -10.26
CA ARG A 40 -10.89 -4.00 -10.74
C ARG A 40 -10.87 -5.07 -9.63
N HIS A 41 -9.82 -5.11 -8.83
CA HIS A 41 -9.57 -6.27 -7.97
C HIS A 41 -9.72 -6.01 -6.46
N LEU A 42 -9.61 -4.77 -5.97
CA LEU A 42 -9.66 -4.49 -4.52
C LEU A 42 -10.91 -3.73 -4.06
N VAL A 43 -11.42 -2.78 -4.84
CA VAL A 43 -12.55 -1.92 -4.42
C VAL A 43 -13.74 -2.74 -3.91
N HIS A 44 -14.22 -3.70 -4.70
CA HIS A 44 -15.36 -4.53 -4.31
C HIS A 44 -15.08 -5.37 -3.05
N ARG A 45 -13.83 -5.82 -2.83
CA ARG A 45 -13.47 -6.66 -1.67
C ARG A 45 -13.41 -5.85 -0.37
N PHE A 46 -12.98 -4.59 -0.47
CA PHE A 46 -12.98 -3.65 0.64
C PHE A 46 -14.34 -3.00 0.89
N SER A 47 -15.26 -3.04 -0.08
CA SER A 47 -16.62 -2.52 0.10
C SER A 47 -17.57 -3.46 0.85
N GLN A 48 -17.27 -4.77 0.93
CA GLN A 48 -18.12 -5.73 1.63
C GLN A 48 -17.91 -5.67 3.15
N GLY A 49 -18.96 -5.44 3.94
CA GLY A 49 -18.85 -5.42 5.40
C GLY A 49 -18.12 -4.18 5.96
N SER A 50 -17.61 -4.28 7.19
CA SER A 50 -16.96 -3.17 7.87
C SER A 50 -15.55 -2.90 7.30
N MET A 51 -15.23 -1.64 6.98
CA MET A 51 -13.89 -1.26 6.52
C MET A 51 -12.83 -1.41 7.61
N GLN A 52 -13.24 -1.29 8.88
CA GLN A 52 -12.37 -1.43 10.05
C GLN A 52 -11.89 -2.87 10.24
N GLU A 53 -12.70 -3.84 9.81
CA GLU A 53 -12.39 -5.28 9.86
C GLU A 53 -11.53 -5.73 8.68
N LYS A 54 -11.32 -4.87 7.66
CA LYS A 54 -10.47 -5.20 6.52
C LYS A 54 -9.00 -5.18 6.94
N PRO A 55 -8.24 -6.23 6.58
CA PRO A 55 -6.81 -6.21 6.81
C PRO A 55 -6.17 -5.10 5.99
N ILE A 56 -5.06 -4.58 6.51
CA ILE A 56 -4.18 -3.72 5.74
C ILE A 56 -3.26 -4.63 4.92
N LEU A 57 -3.25 -4.42 3.61
CA LEU A 57 -2.38 -5.18 2.71
C LEU A 57 -1.06 -4.44 2.58
N ARG A 58 0.05 -5.11 2.90
CA ARG A 58 1.39 -4.70 2.48
C ARG A 58 1.66 -5.25 1.10
N PHE A 59 2.44 -4.53 0.30
CA PHE A 59 2.76 -4.95 -1.04
C PHE A 59 4.17 -4.58 -1.47
N LEU A 60 4.70 -5.34 -2.41
CA LEU A 60 5.94 -5.07 -3.14
C LEU A 60 5.73 -5.43 -4.60
N LEU A 61 6.01 -4.49 -5.50
CA LEU A 61 5.86 -4.63 -6.93
C LEU A 61 7.23 -4.66 -7.58
N GLY A 62 7.36 -5.52 -8.58
CA GLY A 62 8.51 -5.64 -9.44
C GLY A 62 8.34 -4.91 -10.77
N HIS A 63 9.38 -5.01 -11.59
CA HIS A 63 9.45 -4.35 -12.89
C HIS A 63 8.48 -4.93 -13.94
N GLU A 64 8.05 -6.19 -13.80
CA GLU A 64 7.06 -6.82 -14.70
C GLU A 64 5.61 -6.48 -14.32
N ALA A 65 5.38 -5.74 -13.22
CA ALA A 65 4.07 -5.23 -12.82
C ALA A 65 3.91 -3.74 -13.18
N PHE A 66 3.99 -2.85 -12.19
CA PHE A 66 3.82 -1.40 -12.36
C PHE A 66 5.10 -0.61 -12.07
N GLY A 67 6.24 -1.31 -12.12
CA GLY A 67 7.54 -0.82 -11.68
C GLY A 67 7.79 -1.05 -10.17
N PRO A 68 9.04 -0.89 -9.72
CA PRO A 68 9.40 -1.02 -8.30
C PRO A 68 8.60 -0.06 -7.42
N MET A 69 7.74 -0.62 -6.58
CA MET A 69 6.92 0.14 -5.63
C MET A 69 6.60 -0.74 -4.42
N THR A 70 6.59 -0.17 -3.23
CA THR A 70 6.22 -0.89 -2.02
C THR A 70 5.46 0.01 -1.06
N GLY A 71 4.57 -0.58 -0.26
CA GLY A 71 3.78 0.19 0.68
C GLY A 71 2.60 -0.59 1.22
N VAL A 72 1.53 0.14 1.54
CA VAL A 72 0.30 -0.40 2.13
C VAL A 72 -0.95 0.04 1.37
N VAL A 73 -1.98 -0.81 1.39
CA VAL A 73 -3.33 -0.51 0.91
C VAL A 73 -4.33 -0.74 2.04
N ILE A 74 -5.15 0.26 2.31
CA ILE A 74 -6.07 0.31 3.44
C ILE A 74 -7.48 0.60 2.92
N ALA A 75 -8.49 -0.13 3.40
CA ALA A 75 -9.88 0.16 3.07
C ALA A 75 -10.26 1.58 3.54
N SER A 76 -10.83 2.39 2.65
CA SER A 76 -11.15 3.79 2.92
C SER A 76 -12.36 4.26 2.10
N ALA A 77 -12.85 5.46 2.40
CA ALA A 77 -13.91 6.14 1.69
C ALA A 77 -13.68 7.66 1.70
N ASP A 78 -14.33 8.37 0.78
CA ASP A 78 -14.39 9.84 0.85
C ASP A 78 -15.46 10.33 1.84
N ARG A 79 -15.58 11.64 1.98
CA ARG A 79 -16.59 12.30 2.81
C ARG A 79 -18.04 11.90 2.48
N ALA A 80 -18.32 11.50 1.24
CA ALA A 80 -19.65 11.07 0.80
C ALA A 80 -19.88 9.55 1.03
N GLY A 81 -18.91 8.84 1.62
CA GLY A 81 -18.98 7.40 1.86
C GLY A 81 -18.71 6.55 0.63
N ARG A 82 -18.27 7.13 -0.50
CA ARG A 82 -17.93 6.35 -1.70
C ARG A 82 -16.60 5.65 -1.47
N GLN A 83 -16.65 4.33 -1.34
CA GLN A 83 -15.49 3.53 -0.97
C GLN A 83 -14.46 3.48 -2.10
N PHE A 84 -13.21 3.75 -1.73
CA PHE A 84 -12.04 3.48 -2.55
C PHE A 84 -10.81 3.41 -1.63
N PRO A 85 -9.89 2.46 -1.83
CA PRO A 85 -8.83 2.21 -0.88
C PRO A 85 -7.79 3.35 -0.86
N LEU A 86 -7.20 3.61 0.30
CA LEU A 86 -6.03 4.47 0.40
C LEU A 86 -4.77 3.63 0.18
N THR A 87 -3.94 4.04 -0.77
CA THR A 87 -2.59 3.50 -0.98
C THR A 87 -1.57 4.49 -0.43
N ILE A 88 -0.62 4.02 0.37
CA ILE A 88 0.58 4.77 0.77
C ILE A 88 1.78 3.97 0.28
N ALA A 89 2.69 4.59 -0.49
CA ALA A 89 3.73 3.84 -1.17
C ALA A 89 5.00 4.64 -1.45
N ALA A 90 6.14 3.95 -1.53
CA ALA A 90 7.45 4.49 -1.87
C ALA A 90 8.11 3.62 -2.95
N ALA A 91 8.90 4.23 -3.83
CA ALA A 91 9.57 3.53 -4.92
C ALA A 91 10.99 3.11 -4.51
N PRO A 92 11.23 1.85 -4.08
CA PRO A 92 12.58 1.39 -3.81
C PRO A 92 13.40 1.36 -5.10
N LEU A 93 14.73 1.47 -4.99
CA LEU A 93 15.62 1.37 -6.15
C LEU A 93 15.54 -0.02 -6.81
N ILE A 94 15.44 -1.07 -5.99
CA ILE A 94 15.33 -2.46 -6.42
C ILE A 94 14.28 -3.13 -5.55
N ALA A 95 13.36 -3.87 -6.17
CA ALA A 95 12.33 -4.62 -5.47
C ALA A 95 12.83 -6.04 -5.18
N THR A 96 13.26 -6.29 -3.94
CA THR A 96 13.73 -7.60 -3.48
C THR A 96 12.90 -8.08 -2.30
N ILE A 97 12.74 -9.40 -2.16
CA ILE A 97 11.82 -9.99 -1.18
C ILE A 97 12.23 -9.71 0.28
N ASP A 98 13.51 -9.46 0.56
CA ASP A 98 14.02 -9.09 1.88
C ASP A 98 13.49 -7.73 2.37
N ILE A 99 12.94 -6.88 1.49
CA ILE A 99 12.22 -5.65 1.91
C ILE A 99 11.08 -5.99 2.87
N ALA A 100 10.38 -7.12 2.67
CA ALA A 100 9.24 -7.49 3.50
C ALA A 100 9.60 -7.65 4.98
N THR A 101 10.83 -8.09 5.27
CA THR A 101 11.36 -8.27 6.63
C THR A 101 12.21 -7.08 7.07
N ALA A 102 13.11 -6.59 6.22
CA ALA A 102 14.03 -5.50 6.53
C ALA A 102 13.32 -4.16 6.77
N ALA A 103 12.18 -3.92 6.11
CA ALA A 103 11.37 -2.72 6.29
C ALA A 103 10.12 -2.94 7.16
N ALA A 104 10.08 -4.01 7.98
CA ALA A 104 8.90 -4.37 8.77
C ALA A 104 8.36 -3.23 9.64
N GLU A 105 9.25 -2.53 10.36
CA GLU A 105 8.88 -1.37 11.19
C GLU A 105 8.36 -0.20 10.35
N TRP A 106 8.95 0.03 9.18
CA TRP A 106 8.47 1.07 8.26
C TRP A 106 7.04 0.79 7.80
N PHE A 107 6.72 -0.45 7.44
CA PHE A 107 5.33 -0.83 7.14
C PHE A 107 4.41 -0.63 8.34
N ASP A 108 4.83 -0.96 9.57
CA ASP A 108 4.03 -0.70 10.78
C ASP A 108 3.70 0.80 10.92
N THR A 109 4.67 1.68 10.64
CA THR A 109 4.43 3.13 10.67
C THR A 109 3.47 3.62 9.57
N LEU A 110 3.54 3.03 8.36
CA LEU A 110 2.60 3.36 7.28
C LEU A 110 1.17 2.90 7.59
N GLU A 111 1.03 1.69 8.14
CA GLU A 111 -0.26 1.16 8.58
C GLU A 111 -0.91 2.08 9.63
N ALA A 112 -0.12 2.55 10.61
CA ALA A 112 -0.60 3.48 11.63
C ALA A 112 -1.02 4.82 11.01
N ALA A 113 -0.19 5.41 10.14
CA ALA A 113 -0.51 6.68 9.49
C ALA A 113 -1.78 6.60 8.63
N GLY A 114 -1.90 5.53 7.82
CA GLY A 114 -3.08 5.34 6.99
C GLY A 114 -4.34 4.96 7.79
N THR A 115 -4.19 4.30 8.95
CA THR A 115 -5.30 4.06 9.89
C THR A 115 -5.83 5.37 10.44
N SER A 116 -4.96 6.25 10.93
CA SER A 116 -5.36 7.59 11.39
C SER A 116 -6.02 8.41 10.27
N ALA A 117 -5.52 8.29 9.03
CA ALA A 117 -6.14 8.95 7.89
C ALA A 117 -7.54 8.40 7.57
N ARG A 118 -7.72 7.07 7.58
CA ARG A 118 -9.02 6.38 7.42
C ARG A 118 -10.02 6.76 8.52
N GLU A 119 -9.55 7.03 9.73
CA GLU A 119 -10.37 7.45 10.87
C GLU A 119 -10.68 8.96 10.87
N GLY A 120 -10.17 9.70 9.87
CA GLY A 120 -10.37 11.15 9.77
C GLY A 120 -9.53 11.96 10.74
N GLN A 121 -8.54 11.35 11.41
CA GLN A 121 -7.60 12.03 12.31
C GLN A 121 -6.50 12.76 11.55
N LEU A 122 -6.23 12.37 10.29
CA LEU A 122 -5.31 13.04 9.39
C LEU A 122 -6.02 13.35 8.06
N ASP A 123 -6.03 14.62 7.67
CA ASP A 123 -6.38 15.00 6.31
C ASP A 123 -5.19 14.79 5.34
N GLY A 124 -5.35 15.18 4.07
CA GLY A 124 -4.32 14.98 3.05
C GLY A 124 -3.02 15.75 3.32
N GLU A 125 -3.11 16.94 3.91
CA GLU A 125 -1.98 17.80 4.27
C GLU A 125 -1.23 17.24 5.48
N CYS A 126 -1.95 16.86 6.53
CA CYS A 126 -1.38 16.23 7.72
C CYS A 126 -0.75 14.87 7.40
N LEU A 127 -1.40 14.06 6.55
CA LEU A 127 -0.83 12.79 6.09
C LEU A 127 0.46 13.05 5.30
N ALA A 128 0.46 14.00 4.37
CA ALA A 128 1.66 14.36 3.62
C ALA A 128 2.81 14.79 4.52
N ALA A 129 2.55 15.65 5.50
CA ALA A 129 3.54 16.09 6.47
C ALA A 129 4.09 14.92 7.31
N ARG A 130 3.22 13.99 7.70
CA ARG A 130 3.62 12.80 8.45
C ARG A 130 4.53 11.88 7.63
N LEU A 131 4.25 11.69 6.35
CA LEU A 131 5.01 10.82 5.46
C LEU A 131 6.44 11.33 5.17
N ILE A 132 6.68 12.65 5.23
CA ILE A 132 8.04 13.22 5.12
C ILE A 132 8.96 12.68 6.22
N SER A 133 8.42 12.42 7.41
CA SER A 133 9.18 11.87 8.54
C SER A 133 9.30 10.35 8.52
N LEU A 134 8.80 9.67 7.48
CA LEU A 134 8.81 8.21 7.34
C LEU A 134 9.53 7.79 6.03
N PRO A 135 10.79 8.19 5.81
CA PRO A 135 11.53 7.77 4.61
C PRO A 135 11.63 6.25 4.54
N PHE A 136 11.59 5.70 3.33
CA PHE A 136 11.85 4.29 3.10
C PHE A 136 13.26 3.93 3.60
N PRO A 137 13.43 2.87 4.39
CA PRO A 137 14.70 2.52 4.99
C PRO A 137 15.71 2.04 3.94
N ALA A 138 17.00 2.16 4.25
CA ALA A 138 18.04 1.57 3.43
C ALA A 138 18.01 0.04 3.56
N VAL A 139 17.52 -0.64 2.51
CA VAL A 139 17.51 -2.10 2.41
C VAL A 139 18.65 -2.54 1.49
N ALA A 140 19.43 -3.53 1.94
CA ALA A 140 20.63 -4.00 1.23
C ALA A 140 20.33 -4.61 -0.14
N GLY A 141 19.13 -5.13 -0.34
CA GLY A 141 18.69 -5.70 -1.63
C GLY A 141 19.36 -7.03 -1.93
N THR A 142 19.59 -7.86 -0.90
CA THR A 142 20.28 -9.15 -1.04
C THR A 142 19.34 -10.31 -1.32
N GLY A 143 18.02 -10.08 -1.21
CA GLY A 143 17.01 -11.09 -1.49
C GLY A 143 16.71 -11.27 -2.98
N ASP A 144 15.89 -12.26 -3.29
CA ASP A 144 15.41 -12.51 -4.65
C ASP A 144 14.62 -11.34 -5.20
N LEU A 145 14.82 -11.05 -6.49
CA LEU A 145 14.09 -10.00 -7.19
C LEU A 145 12.60 -10.35 -7.28
N VAL A 146 11.76 -9.44 -6.80
CA VAL A 146 10.33 -9.48 -7.09
C VAL A 146 10.13 -9.01 -8.52
N ARG A 147 9.58 -9.89 -9.36
CA ARG A 147 9.30 -9.62 -10.77
C ARG A 147 7.91 -9.03 -10.97
N ARG A 148 6.89 -9.66 -10.38
CA ARG A 148 5.47 -9.28 -10.49
C ARG A 148 4.98 -8.52 -9.26
N MET A 149 4.07 -9.11 -8.48
CA MET A 149 3.49 -8.50 -7.30
C MET A 149 3.58 -9.49 -6.14
N VAL A 150 3.89 -8.99 -4.96
CA VAL A 150 3.87 -9.76 -3.72
C VAL A 150 3.01 -9.00 -2.72
N PHE A 151 2.13 -9.70 -2.04
CA PHE A 151 1.25 -9.15 -1.01
C PHE A 151 1.33 -9.97 0.27
N TRP A 152 1.16 -9.29 1.40
CA TRP A 152 1.02 -9.90 2.71
C TRP A 152 0.21 -9.02 3.64
N VAL A 153 -0.18 -9.58 4.78
CA VAL A 153 -0.69 -8.82 5.91
C VAL A 153 0.34 -8.87 7.03
N ARG A 154 0.14 -8.03 8.05
CA ARG A 154 0.99 -8.07 9.25
C ARG A 154 1.05 -9.50 9.81
N ARG A 155 2.26 -10.01 10.03
CA ARG A 155 2.56 -11.38 10.54
C ARG A 155 2.16 -12.55 9.61
N SER A 156 1.88 -12.31 8.33
CA SER A 156 1.79 -13.38 7.33
C SER A 156 3.03 -13.42 6.45
N GLU A 157 3.26 -14.57 5.83
CA GLU A 157 4.28 -14.70 4.79
C GLU A 157 3.89 -13.89 3.53
N PRO A 158 4.87 -13.33 2.81
CA PRO A 158 4.68 -12.76 1.47
C PRO A 158 4.22 -13.81 0.46
N ILE A 159 3.15 -13.49 -0.28
CA ILE A 159 2.58 -14.37 -1.31
C ILE A 159 2.64 -13.66 -2.66
N GLU A 160 3.14 -14.34 -3.69
CA GLU A 160 3.13 -13.84 -5.05
C GLU A 160 1.69 -13.77 -5.61
N VAL A 161 1.38 -12.65 -6.25
CA VAL A 161 0.09 -12.39 -6.89
C VAL A 161 0.32 -12.13 -8.37
N ASN A 162 -0.41 -12.85 -9.22
CA ASN A 162 -0.45 -12.57 -10.65
C ASN A 162 -1.34 -11.33 -10.89
N PRO A 163 -0.84 -10.23 -11.48
CA PRO A 163 -1.63 -9.02 -11.76
C PRO A 163 -2.87 -9.28 -12.62
N ASP A 164 -2.83 -10.26 -13.53
CA ASP A 164 -3.90 -10.51 -14.50
C ASP A 164 -5.03 -11.38 -13.94
N VAL A 165 -4.72 -12.24 -12.97
CA VAL A 165 -5.66 -13.18 -12.34
C VAL A 165 -5.45 -13.28 -10.81
N PRO A 166 -5.58 -12.16 -10.06
CA PRO A 166 -5.24 -12.12 -8.64
C PRO A 166 -6.34 -12.69 -7.72
N GLU A 167 -7.48 -13.12 -8.27
CA GLU A 167 -8.73 -13.30 -7.51
C GLU A 167 -8.62 -14.31 -6.37
N LEU A 168 -7.99 -15.46 -6.65
CA LEU A 168 -7.87 -16.56 -5.70
C LEU A 168 -6.89 -16.20 -4.57
N THR A 169 -5.72 -15.65 -4.92
CA THR A 169 -4.71 -15.25 -3.94
C THR A 169 -5.19 -14.12 -3.05
N LEU A 170 -5.84 -13.10 -3.62
CA LEU A 170 -6.43 -12.00 -2.83
C LEU A 170 -7.53 -12.49 -1.90
N ARG A 171 -8.34 -13.47 -2.33
CA ARG A 171 -9.36 -14.07 -1.46
C ARG A 171 -8.71 -14.79 -0.28
N GLN A 172 -7.65 -15.56 -0.50
CA GLN A 172 -6.93 -16.25 0.57
C GLN A 172 -6.33 -15.25 1.57
N LEU A 173 -5.67 -14.20 1.08
CA LEU A 173 -5.08 -13.14 1.91
C LEU A 173 -6.12 -12.45 2.80
N LEU A 174 -7.27 -12.07 2.23
CA LEU A 174 -8.32 -11.34 2.95
C LEU A 174 -9.16 -12.23 3.88
N CYS A 175 -9.28 -13.53 3.60
CA CYS A 175 -9.98 -14.47 4.48
C CYS A 175 -9.09 -14.96 5.64
N ALA A 176 -7.80 -15.24 5.39
CA ALA A 176 -6.89 -15.73 6.41
C ALA A 176 -6.67 -14.71 7.54
N SER A 177 -6.71 -13.42 7.24
CA SER A 177 -6.56 -12.35 8.23
C SER A 177 -7.73 -12.21 9.19
N LEU A 178 -8.91 -12.73 8.86
CA LEU A 178 -10.11 -12.67 9.70
C LEU A 178 -10.15 -13.79 10.75
N GLY A 179 -9.30 -14.82 10.62
CA GLY A 179 -9.26 -15.98 11.51
C GLY A 179 -8.21 -15.94 12.61
N SER A 180 -7.48 -14.83 12.77
CA SER A 180 -6.38 -14.68 13.75
C SER A 180 -6.72 -13.71 14.89
N GLY A 181 -7.98 -13.71 15.33
CA GLY A 181 -8.47 -12.98 16.52
C GLY A 181 -8.44 -13.83 17.77
#